data_AF-A0A952PF13-F1
#
_entry.id   AF-A0A952PF13-F1
#
_cell.length_a   1.000
_cell.length_b   1.000
_cell.length_c   1.000
_cell.angle_alpha   90.00
_cell.angle_beta   90.00
_cell.angle_gamma   90.00
#
_symmetry.space_group_name_H-M   'P 1'
#
loop_
_entity.id
_entity.type
_entity.pdbx_description
1 polymer ?
#
loop_
_entity_poly.entity_id
_entity_poly.type
_entity_poly.pdbx_seq_one_letter_code
_entity_poly.pdbx_strand_id
1 'polypeptide(L)'
;MNPLQSLLQIPWLLRTRRNHGLEHASIHILTARRSHSGLAGHSDAGGFWLIGEVQTEAVEAAVQEALQRFRAGQAGLAVHPNCGTNLVTAAAVTGGMGNLALRGSQRNTWALRLPLALLASVLGLLLARPLGGWLQKYITTSADMGDLQVISIRRSQRGRTTLHRVETFSS
;
A
#
# COMPACT_ATOMS: atom_id res chain seq x y z
N MET A 1 21.09 -3.95 -15.10
CA MET A 1 19.93 -3.72 -14.21
C MET A 1 19.56 -2.24 -14.28
N ASN A 2 18.27 -1.90 -14.33
CA ASN A 2 17.83 -0.50 -14.32
C ASN A 2 18.17 0.13 -12.95
N PRO A 3 18.69 1.37 -12.87
CA PRO A 3 19.03 2.02 -11.59
C PRO A 3 17.88 2.01 -10.57
N LEU A 4 16.63 2.11 -11.01
CA LEU A 4 15.46 1.98 -10.13
C LEU A 4 15.35 0.59 -9.51
N GLN A 5 15.60 -0.47 -10.28
CA GLN A 5 15.58 -1.83 -9.75
C GLN A 5 16.68 -2.01 -8.70
N SER A 6 17.88 -1.47 -8.94
CA SER A 6 18.96 -1.54 -7.95
C SER A 6 18.60 -0.84 -6.63
N LEU A 7 17.95 0.33 -6.69
CA LEU A 7 17.46 1.03 -5.50
C LEU A 7 16.41 0.21 -4.75
N LEU A 8 15.46 -0.37 -5.47
CA LEU A 8 14.38 -1.18 -4.91
C LEU A 8 14.86 -2.52 -4.29
N GLN A 9 16.11 -2.92 -4.56
CA GLN A 9 16.77 -4.10 -3.99
C GLN A 9 17.66 -3.76 -2.80
N ILE A 10 17.75 -2.48 -2.40
CA ILE A 10 18.42 -2.11 -1.15
C ILE A 10 17.74 -2.88 0.01
N PRO A 11 18.48 -3.58 0.89
CA PRO A 11 17.89 -4.59 1.78
C PRO A 11 16.72 -4.11 2.62
N TRP A 12 16.81 -2.94 3.26
CA TRP A 12 15.73 -2.40 4.09
C TRP A 12 14.50 -2.01 3.28
N LEU A 13 14.68 -1.56 2.02
CA LEU A 13 13.57 -1.20 1.14
C LEU A 13 12.89 -2.45 0.59
N LEU A 14 13.67 -3.46 0.17
CA LEU A 14 13.14 -4.75 -0.26
C LEU A 14 12.32 -5.42 0.85
N ARG A 15 12.86 -5.46 2.08
CA ARG A 15 12.15 -5.96 3.27
C ARG A 15 10.83 -5.24 3.49
N THR A 16 10.85 -3.91 3.46
CA THR A 16 9.63 -3.09 3.61
C THR A 16 8.61 -3.43 2.52
N ARG A 17 9.03 -3.57 1.27
CA ARG A 17 8.14 -3.91 0.13
C ARG A 17 7.52 -5.30 0.27
N ARG A 18 8.31 -6.29 0.71
CA ARG A 18 7.82 -7.66 0.98
C ARG A 18 6.79 -7.65 2.13
N ASN A 19 7.12 -6.96 3.22
CA ASN A 19 6.24 -6.83 4.38
C ASN A 19 4.92 -6.13 4.01
N HIS A 20 4.98 -5.08 3.19
CA HIS A 20 3.81 -4.38 2.69
C HIS A 20 2.94 -5.26 1.78
N GLY A 21 3.55 -6.08 0.93
CA GLY A 21 2.82 -7.10 0.16
C GLY A 21 2.13 -8.13 1.06
N LEU A 22 2.83 -8.62 2.09
CA LEU A 22 2.31 -9.58 3.05
C LEU A 22 1.17 -9.00 3.91
N GLU A 23 1.29 -7.74 4.32
CA GLU A 23 0.24 -6.98 5.01
C GLU A 23 -1.04 -6.92 4.15
N HIS A 24 -0.92 -6.48 2.89
CA HIS A 24 -2.05 -6.42 1.96
C HIS A 24 -2.77 -7.75 1.81
N ALA A 25 -2.01 -8.83 1.59
CA ALA A 25 -2.58 -10.17 1.44
C ALA A 25 -3.26 -10.65 2.73
N SER A 26 -2.66 -10.38 3.89
CA SER A 26 -3.23 -10.75 5.18
C SER A 26 -4.56 -10.03 5.43
N ILE A 27 -4.65 -8.74 5.10
CA ILE A 27 -5.88 -7.96 5.19
C ILE A 27 -6.94 -8.49 4.21
N HIS A 28 -6.59 -8.81 2.97
CA HIS A 28 -7.50 -9.43 2.00
C HIS A 28 -8.11 -10.74 2.52
N ILE A 29 -7.29 -11.60 3.13
CA ILE A 29 -7.75 -12.87 3.69
C ILE A 29 -8.66 -12.64 4.91
N LEU A 30 -8.26 -11.76 5.84
CA LEU A 30 -9.05 -11.44 7.03
C LEU A 30 -10.41 -10.85 6.68
N THR A 31 -10.45 -9.93 5.71
CA THR A 31 -11.69 -9.28 5.23
C THR A 31 -12.56 -10.21 4.41
N ALA A 32 -12.00 -11.22 3.73
CA ALA A 32 -12.77 -12.24 3.04
C ALA A 32 -13.44 -13.25 4.00
N ARG A 33 -12.79 -13.56 5.13
CA ARG A 33 -13.25 -14.58 6.09
C ARG A 33 -14.30 -14.08 7.08
N ARG A 34 -14.30 -12.78 7.37
CA ARG A 34 -15.24 -12.13 8.30
C ARG A 34 -15.55 -10.75 7.75
N SER A 35 -16.75 -10.22 8.00
CA SER A 35 -17.12 -8.83 7.67
C SER A 35 -16.39 -7.81 8.58
N HIS A 36 -15.10 -8.02 8.85
CA HIS A 36 -14.24 -7.08 9.56
C HIS A 36 -13.98 -5.88 8.65
N SER A 37 -14.91 -4.93 8.66
CA SER A 37 -14.69 -3.59 8.14
C SER A 37 -13.81 -2.83 9.13
N GLY A 38 -12.74 -2.19 8.64
CA GLY A 38 -11.91 -1.27 9.44
C GLY A 38 -10.56 -1.81 9.89
N LEU A 39 -10.03 -2.86 9.25
CA LEU A 39 -8.61 -3.21 9.39
C LEU A 39 -7.74 -2.20 8.63
N ALA A 40 -6.69 -1.72 9.28
CA ALA A 40 -5.63 -0.93 8.67
C ALA A 40 -4.28 -1.59 8.94
N GLY A 41 -3.28 -1.23 8.15
CA GLY A 41 -1.93 -1.73 8.35
C GLY A 41 -0.85 -0.68 8.10
N HIS A 42 0.34 -0.99 8.61
CA HIS A 42 1.54 -0.19 8.43
C HIS A 42 2.79 -1.08 8.43
N SER A 43 3.56 -1.03 7.34
CA SER A 43 4.73 -1.86 7.12
C SER A 43 6.05 -1.11 7.25
N ASP A 44 7.07 -1.80 7.75
CA ASP A 44 8.45 -1.35 7.85
C ASP A 44 9.42 -2.51 7.54
N ALA A 45 10.73 -2.29 7.63
CA ALA A 45 11.71 -3.31 7.29
C ALA A 45 11.75 -4.52 8.25
N GLY A 46 11.16 -4.42 9.45
CA GLY A 46 11.11 -5.48 10.45
C GLY A 46 9.78 -6.24 10.49
N GLY A 47 8.81 -5.86 9.66
CA GLY A 47 7.50 -6.50 9.58
C GLY A 47 6.38 -5.50 9.33
N PHE A 48 5.22 -5.74 9.93
CA PHE A 48 4.09 -4.85 9.79
C PHE A 48 3.17 -4.87 11.00
N TRP A 49 2.37 -3.82 11.12
CA TRP A 49 1.30 -3.69 12.09
C TRP A 49 -0.03 -3.95 11.43
N LEU A 50 -0.92 -4.66 12.12
CA LEU A 50 -2.34 -4.71 11.83
C LEU A 50 -3.09 -4.00 12.95
N ILE A 51 -4.04 -3.16 12.57
CA ILE A 51 -4.78 -2.27 13.46
C ILE A 51 -6.26 -2.56 13.24
N GLY A 52 -6.93 -3.02 14.29
CA GLY A 52 -8.37 -3.29 14.28
C GLY A 52 -8.74 -4.52 15.10
N GLU A 53 -10.03 -4.71 15.32
CA GLU A 53 -10.55 -5.78 16.18
C GLU A 53 -10.53 -7.13 15.47
N VAL A 54 -9.49 -7.93 15.74
CA VAL A 54 -9.29 -9.26 15.19
C VAL A 54 -8.65 -10.18 16.23
N GLN A 55 -8.97 -11.47 16.18
CA GLN A 55 -8.36 -12.49 17.05
C GLN A 55 -6.95 -12.82 16.55
N THR A 56 -6.00 -13.06 17.47
CA THR A 56 -4.60 -13.35 17.11
C THR A 56 -4.48 -14.59 16.24
N GLU A 57 -5.26 -15.62 16.52
CA GLU A 57 -5.31 -16.89 15.80
C GLU A 57 -5.77 -16.68 14.35
N ALA A 58 -6.69 -15.74 14.14
CA ALA A 58 -7.13 -15.37 12.80
C ALA A 58 -6.03 -14.61 12.04
N VAL A 59 -5.27 -13.76 12.72
CA VAL A 59 -4.09 -13.09 12.13
C VAL A 59 -3.04 -14.11 11.75
N GLU A 60 -2.67 -15.02 12.66
CA GLU A 60 -1.70 -16.10 12.39
C GLU A 60 -2.09 -16.93 11.17
N ALA A 61 -3.34 -17.40 11.13
CA ALA A 61 -3.84 -18.18 10.01
C ALA A 61 -3.85 -17.39 8.68
N ALA A 62 -4.18 -16.09 8.72
CA ALA A 62 -4.19 -15.24 7.54
C ALA A 62 -2.79 -14.94 7.01
N VAL A 63 -1.82 -14.67 7.88
CA VAL A 63 -0.43 -14.40 7.49
C VAL A 63 0.22 -15.67 6.89
N GLN A 64 -0.01 -16.83 7.51
CA GLN A 64 0.48 -18.11 6.99
C GLN A 64 -0.12 -18.42 5.62
N GLU A 65 -1.43 -18.26 5.47
CA GLU A 65 -2.10 -18.45 4.18
C GLU A 65 -1.61 -17.45 3.13
N ALA A 66 -1.42 -16.18 3.50
CA ALA A 66 -0.88 -15.16 2.59
C ALA A 66 0.48 -15.58 2.04
N LEU A 67 1.40 -16.04 2.92
CA LEU A 67 2.70 -16.54 2.50
C LEU A 67 2.59 -17.75 1.57
N GLN A 68 1.71 -18.70 1.88
CA GLN A 68 1.46 -19.86 1.04
C GLN A 68 0.95 -19.43 -0.35
N ARG A 69 0.01 -18.49 -0.43
CA ARG A 69 -0.55 -17.99 -1.68
C ARG A 69 0.48 -17.21 -2.50
N PHE A 70 1.35 -16.42 -1.87
CA PHE A 70 2.47 -15.78 -2.56
C PHE A 70 3.44 -16.79 -3.15
N ARG A 71 3.81 -17.84 -2.39
CA ARG A 71 4.65 -18.94 -2.87
C ARG A 71 3.99 -19.73 -4.00
N ALA A 72 2.66 -19.78 -4.03
CA ALA A 72 1.87 -20.33 -5.13
C ALA A 72 1.70 -19.37 -6.33
N GLY A 73 2.35 -18.20 -6.33
CA GLY A 73 2.36 -17.26 -7.45
C GLY A 73 1.20 -16.26 -7.49
N GLN A 74 0.41 -16.12 -6.42
CA GLN A 74 -0.73 -15.17 -6.37
C GLN A 74 -0.27 -13.71 -6.15
N ALA A 75 0.49 -13.17 -7.09
CA ALA A 75 1.09 -11.84 -6.98
C ALA A 75 0.08 -10.68 -6.85
N GLY A 76 -1.16 -10.87 -7.30
CA GLY A 76 -2.23 -9.87 -7.20
C GLY A 76 -2.58 -9.49 -5.76
N LEU A 77 -2.28 -10.35 -4.78
CA LEU A 77 -2.52 -10.09 -3.35
C LEU A 77 -1.66 -8.97 -2.79
N ALA A 78 -0.55 -8.61 -3.44
CA ALA A 78 0.33 -7.52 -3.01
C ALA A 78 -0.24 -6.13 -3.31
N VAL A 79 -1.39 -6.02 -3.98
CA VAL A 79 -2.06 -4.75 -4.28
C VAL A 79 -3.37 -4.67 -3.51
N HIS A 80 -3.60 -3.56 -2.80
CA HIS A 80 -4.81 -3.34 -2.01
C HIS A 80 -5.54 -2.07 -2.47
N PRO A 81 -6.88 -2.11 -2.66
CA PRO A 81 -7.64 -0.95 -3.15
C PRO A 81 -7.63 0.23 -2.19
N ASN A 82 -7.52 -0.02 -0.89
CA ASN A 82 -7.52 1.02 0.15
C ASN A 82 -6.12 1.31 0.73
N CYS A 83 -5.05 1.02 -0.02
CA CYS A 83 -3.68 1.32 0.39
C CYS A 83 -3.42 2.85 0.43
N GLY A 84 -2.67 3.33 1.43
CA GLY A 84 -2.26 4.73 1.54
C GLY A 84 -1.49 5.26 0.33
N THR A 85 -0.76 4.40 -0.40
CA THR A 85 -0.11 4.76 -1.67
C THR A 85 -1.11 5.32 -2.69
N ASN A 86 -2.35 4.83 -2.72
CA ASN A 86 -3.38 5.34 -3.62
C ASN A 86 -3.78 6.78 -3.27
N LEU A 87 -3.92 7.07 -1.97
CA LEU A 87 -4.27 8.41 -1.49
C LEU A 87 -3.17 9.42 -1.81
N VAL A 88 -1.91 9.08 -1.52
CA VAL A 88 -0.76 9.94 -1.82
C VAL A 88 -0.65 10.19 -3.32
N THR A 89 -0.86 9.15 -4.13
CA THR A 89 -0.83 9.27 -5.60
C THR A 89 -1.94 10.18 -6.09
N ALA A 90 -3.16 10.02 -5.59
CA ALA A 90 -4.29 10.89 -5.93
C ALA A 90 -4.00 12.35 -5.59
N ALA A 91 -3.50 12.63 -4.40
CA ALA A 91 -3.15 13.98 -3.97
C ALA A 91 -2.06 14.60 -4.88
N ALA A 92 -0.98 13.85 -5.14
CA ALA A 92 0.14 14.32 -5.95
C ALA A 92 -0.26 14.61 -7.40
N VAL A 93 -0.97 13.68 -8.06
CA VAL A 93 -1.37 13.84 -9.48
C VAL A 93 -2.41 14.94 -9.63
N THR A 94 -3.46 14.93 -8.79
CA THR A 94 -4.52 15.95 -8.82
C THR A 94 -3.95 17.34 -8.58
N GLY A 95 -3.16 17.51 -7.51
CA GLY A 95 -2.54 18.78 -7.17
C GLY A 95 -1.53 19.25 -8.23
N GLY A 96 -0.73 18.33 -8.78
CA GLY A 96 0.23 18.62 -9.83
C GLY A 96 -0.43 19.10 -11.13
N MET A 97 -1.50 18.42 -11.56
CA MET A 97 -2.23 18.80 -12.77
C MET A 97 -2.94 20.14 -12.62
N GLY A 98 -3.60 20.37 -11.47
CA GLY A 98 -4.19 21.67 -11.16
C GLY A 98 -3.14 22.78 -11.14
N ASN A 99 -1.98 22.55 -10.52
CA ASN A 99 -0.90 23.53 -10.48
C ASN A 99 -0.33 23.85 -11.87
N LEU A 100 -0.12 22.83 -12.71
CA LEU A 100 0.37 22.99 -14.08
C LEU A 100 -0.59 23.85 -14.91
N ALA A 101 -1.90 23.59 -14.81
CA ALA A 101 -2.93 24.38 -15.51
C ALA A 101 -2.92 25.86 -15.10
N LEU A 102 -2.59 26.17 -13.84
CA LEU A 102 -2.47 27.55 -13.37
C LEU A 102 -1.21 28.25 -13.89
N ARG A 103 -0.12 27.51 -14.15
CA ARG A 103 1.18 28.06 -14.62
C ARG A 103 1.23 28.35 -16.12
N GLY A 104 0.47 27.63 -16.95
CA GLY A 104 0.59 27.68 -18.42
C GLY A 104 0.00 28.91 -19.12
N SER A 105 -0.58 29.87 -18.39
CA SER A 105 -1.48 30.87 -18.99
C SER A 105 -1.02 32.32 -18.81
N GLN A 106 -0.14 32.83 -19.68
CA GLN A 106 0.38 34.21 -19.59
C GLN A 106 -0.63 35.34 -19.93
N ARG A 107 -1.82 35.04 -20.49
CA ARG A 107 -2.76 36.07 -21.00
C ARG A 107 -4.22 35.97 -20.51
N ASN A 108 -4.51 35.17 -19.48
CA ASN A 108 -5.89 34.80 -19.16
C ASN A 108 -6.29 35.18 -17.74
N THR A 109 -7.45 35.83 -17.59
CA THR A 109 -8.01 36.24 -16.29
C THR A 109 -8.33 35.04 -15.39
N TRP A 110 -8.44 35.26 -14.06
CA TRP A 110 -8.73 34.20 -13.08
C TRP A 110 -9.99 33.38 -13.43
N ALA A 111 -10.96 34.03 -14.09
CA ALA A 111 -12.24 33.45 -14.52
C ALA A 111 -12.10 32.24 -15.45
N LEU A 112 -11.02 32.12 -16.23
CA LEU A 112 -10.78 30.96 -17.09
C LEU A 112 -9.73 29.99 -16.51
N ARG A 113 -8.84 30.48 -15.64
CA ARG A 113 -7.79 29.66 -15.00
C ARG A 113 -8.36 28.69 -13.97
N LEU A 114 -9.32 29.13 -13.15
CA LEU A 114 -9.88 28.27 -12.11
C LEU A 114 -10.67 27.08 -12.70
N PRO A 115 -11.59 27.27 -13.67
CA PRO A 115 -12.27 26.15 -14.31
C PRO A 115 -11.30 25.17 -14.98
N LEU A 116 -10.27 25.67 -15.66
CA LEU A 116 -9.27 24.82 -16.29
C LEU A 116 -8.46 24.01 -15.26
N ALA A 117 -8.06 24.63 -14.15
CA ALA A 117 -7.36 23.94 -13.07
C ALA A 117 -8.23 22.87 -12.40
N LEU A 118 -9.53 23.14 -12.21
CA LEU A 118 -10.49 22.15 -11.71
C LEU A 118 -10.64 20.97 -12.67
N LEU A 119 -10.82 21.23 -13.97
CA LEU A 119 -10.89 20.19 -14.99
C LEU A 119 -9.61 19.34 -15.04
N ALA A 120 -8.44 19.99 -14.99
CA ALA A 120 -7.15 19.30 -14.93
C ALA A 120 -7.01 18.45 -13.66
N SER A 121 -7.51 18.94 -12.52
CA SER A 121 -7.51 18.20 -11.26
C SER A 121 -8.41 16.96 -11.34
N VAL A 122 -9.61 17.09 -11.90
CA VAL A 122 -10.53 15.95 -12.14
C VAL A 122 -9.87 14.90 -13.04
N LEU A 123 -9.22 15.33 -14.13
CA LEU A 123 -8.47 14.42 -14.99
C LEU A 123 -7.34 13.72 -14.21
N GLY A 124 -6.63 14.44 -13.35
CA GLY A 124 -5.61 13.87 -12.48
C GLY A 124 -6.14 12.81 -11.53
N LEU A 125 -7.32 13.01 -10.96
CA LEU A 125 -7.97 12.02 -10.10
C LEU A 125 -8.32 10.74 -10.87
N LEU A 126 -8.79 10.84 -12.11
CA LEU A 126 -9.06 9.69 -12.97
C LEU A 126 -7.79 8.89 -13.28
N LEU A 127 -6.68 9.58 -13.56
CA LEU A 127 -5.39 8.97 -13.84
C LEU A 127 -4.73 8.38 -12.59
N ALA A 128 -5.01 8.92 -11.40
CA ALA A 128 -4.40 8.48 -10.16
C ALA A 128 -4.76 7.05 -9.76
N ARG A 129 -5.96 6.57 -10.10
CA ARG A 129 -6.42 5.22 -9.72
C ARG A 129 -5.54 4.11 -10.34
N PRO A 130 -5.38 4.03 -11.68
CA PRO A 130 -4.47 3.04 -12.27
C PRO A 130 -3.01 3.28 -11.88
N LEU A 131 -2.58 4.53 -11.71
CA LEU A 131 -1.22 4.85 -11.31
C LEU A 131 -0.89 4.37 -9.88
N GLY A 132 -1.82 4.51 -8.93
CA GLY A 132 -1.63 4.05 -7.55
C GLY A 132 -1.45 2.53 -7.48
N GLY A 133 -2.28 1.78 -8.22
CA GLY A 133 -2.13 0.32 -8.32
C GLY A 133 -0.81 -0.11 -8.99
N TRP A 134 -0.38 0.64 -10.02
CA TRP A 134 0.91 0.43 -10.67
C TRP A 134 2.08 0.68 -9.70
N LEU A 135 2.03 1.79 -8.94
CA LEU A 135 3.04 2.13 -7.93
C LEU A 135 3.10 1.08 -6.83
N GLN A 136 1.96 0.56 -6.38
CA GLN A 136 1.94 -0.58 -5.46
C GLN A 136 2.68 -1.77 -6.05
N LYS A 137 2.23 -2.25 -7.21
CA LYS A 137 2.75 -3.47 -7.84
C LYS A 137 4.25 -3.43 -8.10
N TYR A 138 4.81 -2.28 -8.49
CA TYR A 138 6.19 -2.20 -8.95
C TYR A 138 7.13 -1.44 -8.01
N ILE A 139 6.62 -0.61 -7.11
CA ILE A 139 7.46 0.27 -6.28
C ILE A 139 7.22 0.01 -4.79
N THR A 140 5.99 0.10 -4.29
CA THR A 140 5.76 0.11 -2.82
C THR A 140 5.53 -1.28 -2.23
N THR A 141 5.23 -2.29 -3.04
CA THR A 141 5.13 -3.69 -2.60
C THR A 141 6.01 -4.63 -3.43
N SER A 142 6.18 -5.85 -2.92
CA SER A 142 6.77 -6.98 -3.62
C SER A 142 5.88 -8.20 -3.43
N ALA A 143 5.60 -8.92 -4.52
CA ALA A 143 4.95 -10.23 -4.47
C ALA A 143 5.96 -11.38 -4.29
N ASP A 144 7.25 -11.13 -4.56
CA ASP A 144 8.31 -12.09 -4.32
C ASP A 144 8.74 -12.03 -2.85
N MET A 145 8.31 -13.05 -2.10
CA MET A 145 8.61 -13.18 -0.67
C MET A 145 10.01 -13.73 -0.40
N GLY A 146 10.72 -14.28 -1.40
CA GLY A 146 12.05 -14.87 -1.21
C GLY A 146 12.10 -15.81 0.00
N ASP A 147 13.05 -15.54 0.90
CA ASP A 147 13.29 -16.27 2.14
C ASP A 147 12.54 -15.69 3.36
N LEU A 148 11.53 -14.84 3.14
CA LEU A 148 10.78 -14.20 4.23
C LEU A 148 10.12 -15.23 5.14
N GLN A 149 10.35 -15.04 6.44
CA GLN A 149 9.79 -15.82 7.53
C GLN A 149 9.12 -14.90 8.55
N VAL A 150 8.02 -15.39 9.13
CA VAL A 150 7.37 -14.73 10.28
C VAL A 150 8.07 -15.20 11.54
N ILE A 151 8.58 -14.25 12.33
CA ILE A 151 9.32 -14.52 13.55
C ILE A 151 8.39 -14.57 14.75
N SER A 152 7.49 -13.58 14.87
CA SER A 152 6.54 -13.51 15.97
C SER A 152 5.31 -12.70 15.60
N ILE A 153 4.20 -12.95 16.29
CA ILE A 153 3.00 -12.13 16.22
C ILE A 153 2.67 -11.71 17.65
N ARG A 154 2.81 -10.41 17.94
CA ARG A 154 2.52 -9.85 19.27
C ARG A 154 1.25 -9.03 19.24
N ARG A 155 0.30 -9.37 20.10
CA ARG A 155 -0.89 -8.57 20.33
C ARG A 155 -0.63 -7.53 21.41
N SER A 156 -1.08 -6.32 21.18
CA SER A 156 -1.26 -5.30 22.21
C SER A 156 -2.63 -4.65 22.07
N GLN A 157 -3.13 -4.08 23.15
CA GLN A 157 -4.43 -3.42 23.16
C GLN A 157 -4.25 -2.00 23.68
N ARG A 158 -4.79 -1.02 22.94
CA ARG A 158 -4.78 0.39 23.32
C ARG A 158 -6.22 0.90 23.32
N GLY A 159 -6.83 0.89 24.50
CA GLY A 159 -8.26 1.16 24.66
C GLY A 159 -9.11 0.13 23.92
N ARG A 160 -9.96 0.59 22.99
CA ARG A 160 -10.81 -0.29 22.17
C ARG A 160 -10.11 -0.84 20.93
N THR A 161 -8.92 -0.34 20.59
CA THR A 161 -8.19 -0.76 19.38
C THR A 161 -7.23 -1.89 19.73
N THR A 162 -7.34 -3.00 18.99
CA THR A 162 -6.34 -4.07 19.03
C THR A 162 -5.26 -3.80 17.97
N LEU A 163 -4.01 -4.03 18.35
CA LEU A 163 -2.83 -3.89 17.53
C LEU A 163 -2.11 -5.24 17.49
N HIS A 164 -1.74 -5.70 16.30
CA HIS A 164 -0.89 -6.87 16.13
C HIS A 164 0.37 -6.46 15.42
N ARG A 165 1.53 -6.68 16.06
CA ARG A 165 2.83 -6.59 15.41
C ARG A 165 3.19 -7.95 14.86
N VAL A 166 3.27 -8.05 13.54
CA VAL A 166 3.85 -9.21 12.85
C VAL A 166 5.31 -8.87 12.57
N GLU A 167 6.23 -9.60 13.18
CA GLU A 167 7.65 -9.47 12.92
C GLU A 167 8.10 -10.47 11.87
N THR A 168 8.96 -10.01 10.99
CA THR A 168 9.46 -10.81 9.86
C THR A 168 10.96 -10.68 9.72
N PHE A 169 11.57 -11.70 9.13
CA PHE A 169 12.96 -11.67 8.70
C PHE A 169 13.07 -12.16 7.26
N SER A 170 13.87 -11.48 6.44
CA SER A 170 14.29 -11.94 5.11
C SER A 170 15.68 -11.35 4.82
N SER A 171 16.56 -12.09 4.15
CA SER A 171 17.91 -11.61 3.82
C SER A 171 17.88 -10.36 2.94
#